data_AF-A0A2V8JF08-F1
#
_entry.id   AF-A0A2V8JF08-F1
#
_cell.length_a   1.000
_cell.length_b   1.000
_cell.length_c   1.000
_cell.angle_alpha   90.00
_cell.angle_beta   90.00
_cell.angle_gamma   90.00
#
_symmetry.space_group_name_H-M   'P 1'
#
loop_
_entity.id
_entity.type
_entity.pdbx_description
1 polymer ?
#
loop_
_entity_poly.entity_id
_entity_poly.type
_entity_poly.pdbx_seq_one_letter_code
_entity_poly.pdbx_strand_id
1 'polypeptide(L)'
;MTRIVKEEYFDGAKEKIERLGLWPLIDEIKSAITSFRLELKKEIHGNGSAALRELINGVLRDVGDWTNTASGDVDWIKCPIIDGIRVCIGVEVQMSARSDLIFRDIVHFQQGNASR
;
A
#
# COMPACT_ATOMS: atom_id res chain seq x y z
N MET A 1 -16.67 6.11 -8.30
CA MET A 1 -15.25 5.70 -8.19
C MET A 1 -14.90 5.56 -6.74
N THR A 2 -13.95 4.68 -6.42
CA THR A 2 -13.39 4.63 -5.07
C THR A 2 -12.70 5.96 -4.74
N ARG A 3 -12.65 6.30 -3.46
CA ARG A 3 -12.06 7.56 -3.00
C ARG A 3 -11.32 7.35 -1.69
N ILE A 4 -10.23 8.07 -1.53
CA ILE A 4 -9.53 8.18 -0.25
C ILE A 4 -10.33 9.16 0.61
N VAL A 5 -10.76 8.72 1.79
CA VAL A 5 -11.54 9.56 2.72
C VAL A 5 -10.68 10.19 3.81
N LYS A 6 -9.48 9.65 4.04
CA LYS A 6 -8.56 10.09 5.07
C LYS A 6 -7.13 9.73 4.67
N GLU A 7 -6.20 10.63 4.95
CA GLU A 7 -4.76 10.40 4.85
C GLU A 7 -4.12 10.90 6.14
N GLU A 8 -3.20 10.12 6.69
CA GLU A 8 -2.41 10.48 7.86
C GLU A 8 -0.94 10.15 7.59
N TYR A 9 -0.05 11.01 8.09
CA TYR A 9 1.39 10.86 7.95
C TYR A 9 1.97 10.72 9.35
N PHE A 10 2.86 9.75 9.53
CA PHE A 10 3.48 9.44 10.82
C PHE A 10 4.99 9.66 10.74
N ASP A 11 5.60 10.00 11.88
CA ASP A 11 7.07 10.04 12.05
C ASP A 11 7.83 10.81 10.95
N GLY A 12 7.31 11.97 10.55
CA GLY A 12 7.95 12.81 9.52
C GLY A 12 7.89 12.24 8.10
N ALA A 13 7.02 11.26 7.84
CA ALA A 13 6.92 10.62 6.53
C ALA A 13 6.62 11.62 5.40
N LYS A 14 5.80 12.64 5.65
CA LYS A 14 5.45 13.65 4.66
C LYS A 14 6.65 14.48 4.24
N GLU A 15 7.40 14.97 5.23
CA GLU A 15 8.63 15.74 5.04
C GLU A 15 9.68 14.90 4.31
N LYS A 16 9.76 13.60 4.61
CA LYS A 16 10.64 12.66 3.90
C LYS A 16 10.23 12.46 2.44
N ILE A 17 8.94 12.31 2.17
CA ILE A 17 8.40 12.21 0.80
C ILE A 17 8.74 13.48 0.01
N GLU A 18 8.49 14.65 0.59
CA GLU A 18 8.79 15.95 -0.04
C GLU A 18 10.28 16.11 -0.32
N ARG A 19 11.13 15.89 0.70
CA ARG A 19 12.59 16.07 0.58
C ARG A 19 13.23 15.11 -0.42
N LEU A 20 12.71 13.90 -0.54
CA LEU A 20 13.24 12.88 -1.44
C LEU A 20 12.53 12.86 -2.81
N GLY A 21 11.59 13.77 -3.07
CA GLY A 21 10.86 13.83 -4.33
C GLY A 21 10.03 12.58 -4.62
N LEU A 22 9.48 11.92 -3.59
CA LEU A 22 8.79 10.63 -3.73
C LEU A 22 7.31 10.75 -4.09
N TRP A 23 6.78 11.96 -4.23
CA TRP A 23 5.37 12.19 -4.60
C TRP A 23 4.91 11.41 -5.82
N PRO A 24 5.68 11.27 -6.92
CA PRO A 24 5.25 10.46 -8.06
C PRO A 24 4.91 9.01 -7.70
N LEU A 25 5.64 8.40 -6.76
CA LEU A 25 5.37 7.03 -6.31
C LEU A 25 4.14 6.96 -5.42
N ILE A 26 3.94 7.98 -4.57
CA ILE A 26 2.74 8.09 -3.73
C ILE A 26 1.50 8.29 -4.61
N ASP A 27 1.59 9.15 -5.62
CA ASP A 27 0.49 9.44 -6.56
C ASP A 27 0.15 8.23 -7.41
N GLU A 28 1.15 7.42 -7.78
CA GLU A 28 0.95 6.14 -8.47
C GLU A 28 0.07 5.19 -7.63
N ILE A 29 0.37 5.03 -6.33
CA ILE A 29 -0.45 4.21 -5.41
C ILE A 29 -1.85 4.79 -5.27
N LYS A 30 -1.96 6.11 -5.06
CA LYS A 30 -3.26 6.79 -4.91
C LYS A 30 -4.12 6.63 -6.15
N SER A 31 -3.53 6.78 -7.32
CA SER A 31 -4.21 6.59 -8.60
C SER A 31 -4.68 5.14 -8.75
N ALA A 32 -3.81 4.17 -8.45
CA ALA A 32 -4.15 2.75 -8.45
C ALA A 32 -5.41 2.48 -7.59
N ILE A 33 -5.37 2.85 -6.31
CA ILE A 33 -6.47 2.53 -5.38
C ILE A 33 -7.75 3.35 -5.58
N THR A 34 -7.73 4.38 -6.43
CA THR A 34 -8.91 5.20 -6.76
C THR A 34 -9.45 4.99 -8.18
N SER A 35 -8.70 4.30 -9.05
CA SER A 35 -9.04 4.10 -10.46
C SER A 35 -10.04 2.97 -10.74
N PHE A 36 -10.34 2.13 -9.74
CA PHE A 36 -11.20 0.97 -9.96
C PHE A 36 -12.67 1.22 -9.59
N ARG A 37 -13.55 0.47 -10.23
CA ARG A 37 -14.98 0.44 -9.92
C ARG A 37 -15.23 -0.66 -8.90
N LEU A 38 -15.77 -0.27 -7.75
CA LEU A 38 -16.25 -1.19 -6.73
C LEU A 38 -17.77 -1.25 -6.78
N GLU A 39 -18.32 -2.45 -6.96
CA GLU A 39 -19.76 -2.70 -6.88
C GLU A 39 -20.05 -3.58 -5.66
N LEU A 40 -21.13 -3.25 -4.94
CA LEU A 40 -21.52 -3.96 -3.74
C LEU A 40 -22.77 -4.77 -3.99
N LYS A 41 -22.76 -6.02 -3.56
CA LYS A 41 -23.97 -6.84 -3.52
C LYS A 41 -24.90 -6.33 -2.43
N LYS A 42 -26.19 -6.19 -2.76
CA LYS A 42 -27.25 -5.74 -1.84
C LYS A 42 -27.77 -6.91 -0.99
N GLU A 43 -26.86 -7.63 -0.36
CA GLU A 43 -27.18 -8.76 0.51
C GLU A 43 -26.27 -8.72 1.74
N ILE A 44 -26.82 -9.11 2.89
CA ILE A 44 -26.06 -9.18 4.13
C ILE A 44 -24.97 -10.26 3.96
N HIS A 45 -23.72 -9.93 4.30
CA HIS A 45 -22.54 -10.78 4.10
C HIS A 45 -22.18 -11.12 2.64
N GLY A 46 -22.79 -10.46 1.63
CA GLY A 46 -22.45 -10.68 0.21
C GLY A 46 -21.10 -10.13 -0.23
N ASN A 47 -20.45 -9.34 0.62
CA ASN A 47 -19.23 -8.60 0.30
C ASN A 47 -18.11 -9.02 1.27
N GLY A 48 -17.27 -9.96 0.83
CA GLY A 48 -16.13 -10.44 1.61
C GLY A 48 -14.90 -9.55 1.44
N SER A 49 -14.15 -9.31 2.52
CA SER A 49 -12.88 -8.57 2.50
C SER A 49 -11.81 -9.22 1.62
N ALA A 50 -11.82 -10.55 1.51
CA ALA A 50 -10.92 -11.28 0.61
C ALA A 50 -11.12 -10.89 -0.86
N ALA A 51 -12.36 -10.73 -1.32
CA ALA A 51 -12.63 -10.31 -2.70
C ALA A 51 -12.17 -8.88 -2.96
N LEU A 52 -12.31 -7.98 -1.97
CA LEU A 52 -11.77 -6.62 -2.06
C LEU A 52 -10.24 -6.62 -2.10
N ARG A 53 -9.59 -7.47 -1.30
CA ARG A 53 -8.12 -7.63 -1.30
C ARG A 53 -7.61 -8.10 -2.66
N GLU A 54 -8.25 -9.11 -3.27
CA GLU A 54 -7.90 -9.58 -4.61
C GLU A 54 -8.03 -8.49 -5.67
N LEU A 55 -9.08 -7.67 -5.57
CA LEU A 55 -9.26 -6.55 -6.48
C LEU A 55 -8.13 -5.52 -6.34
N ILE A 56 -7.79 -5.11 -5.11
CA ILE A 56 -6.70 -4.16 -4.86
C ILE A 56 -5.35 -4.73 -5.31
N ASN A 57 -5.08 -6.01 -5.01
CA ASN A 57 -3.88 -6.71 -5.49
C ASN A 57 -3.80 -6.73 -7.02
N GLY A 58 -4.93 -6.93 -7.69
CA GLY A 58 -5.00 -6.87 -9.15
C GLY A 58 -4.63 -5.49 -9.70
N VAL A 59 -5.17 -4.43 -9.10
CA VAL A 59 -4.87 -3.07 -9.56
C VAL A 59 -3.42 -2.67 -9.29
N LEU A 60 -2.85 -3.04 -8.14
CA LEU A 60 -1.44 -2.77 -7.84
C LEU A 60 -0.49 -3.57 -8.74
N ARG A 61 -0.87 -4.79 -9.15
CA ARG A 61 -0.12 -5.58 -10.13
C ARG A 61 -0.05 -4.93 -11.50
N ASP A 62 -1.13 -4.25 -11.90
CA ASP A 62 -1.27 -3.67 -13.24
C ASP A 62 -0.67 -2.25 -13.34
N VAL A 63 -0.20 -1.69 -12.22
CA VAL A 63 0.39 -0.35 -12.16
C VAL A 63 1.89 -0.47 -11.94
N GLY A 64 2.67 0.05 -12.89
CA GLY A 64 4.13 0.18 -12.78
C GLY A 64 4.90 -1.12 -12.54
N ASP A 65 6.08 -1.00 -11.91
CA ASP A 65 6.99 -2.11 -11.63
C ASP A 65 6.89 -2.60 -10.17
N TRP A 66 5.68 -2.64 -9.62
CA TRP A 66 5.45 -3.11 -8.24
C TRP A 66 5.60 -4.64 -8.15
N THR A 67 6.33 -5.10 -7.14
CA THR A 67 6.54 -6.52 -6.88
C THR A 67 5.71 -6.93 -5.67
N ASN A 68 4.86 -7.95 -5.82
CA ASN A 68 4.17 -8.56 -4.69
C ASN A 68 5.16 -9.44 -3.90
N THR A 69 5.31 -9.21 -2.60
CA THR A 69 6.18 -10.05 -1.77
C THR A 69 5.31 -11.09 -1.05
N ALA A 70 5.48 -12.36 -1.43
CA ALA A 70 4.64 -13.44 -0.92
C ALA A 70 5.05 -13.82 0.51
N SER A 71 4.42 -13.17 1.50
CA SER A 71 4.39 -13.47 2.94
C SER A 71 5.61 -13.06 3.79
N GLY A 72 5.32 -12.51 4.97
CA GLY A 72 6.27 -12.22 6.06
C GLY A 72 6.92 -10.83 6.02
N ASP A 73 6.80 -10.16 4.88
CA ASP A 73 7.26 -8.80 4.58
C ASP A 73 6.10 -7.97 4.01
N VAL A 74 6.41 -6.74 3.58
CA VAL A 74 5.47 -5.78 3.02
C VAL A 74 4.76 -6.31 1.77
N ASP A 75 3.41 -6.25 1.72
CA ASP A 75 2.60 -6.83 0.63
C ASP A 75 3.10 -6.48 -0.78
N TRP A 76 3.48 -5.22 -0.99
CA TRP A 76 3.96 -4.70 -2.27
C TRP A 76 5.20 -3.83 -2.08
N ILE A 77 6.19 -3.98 -2.94
CA ILE A 77 7.40 -3.15 -2.92
C ILE A 77 7.76 -2.64 -4.32
N LYS A 78 8.23 -1.40 -4.38
CA LYS A 78 8.85 -0.82 -5.57
C LYS A 78 10.14 -0.12 -5.18
N CYS A 79 11.21 -0.37 -5.93
CA CYS A 79 12.56 0.12 -5.59
C CYS A 79 13.20 0.90 -6.75
N PRO A 80 12.69 2.09 -7.11
CA PRO A 80 13.30 2.89 -8.17
C PRO A 80 14.66 3.45 -7.80
N ILE A 81 15.40 3.90 -8.82
CA ILE A 81 16.60 4.70 -8.67
C ILE A 81 16.21 6.16 -8.90
N ILE A 82 16.44 7.01 -7.89
CA ILE A 82 16.16 8.44 -7.91
C ILE A 82 17.48 9.15 -7.61
N ASP A 83 17.95 10.00 -8.53
CA ASP A 83 19.23 10.69 -8.44
C ASP A 83 20.42 9.76 -8.12
N GLY A 84 20.42 8.57 -8.73
CA GLY A 84 21.48 7.56 -8.52
C GLY A 84 21.36 6.75 -7.23
N ILE A 85 20.36 7.04 -6.39
CA ILE A 85 20.12 6.33 -5.12
C ILE A 85 18.94 5.38 -5.29
N ARG A 86 19.12 4.13 -4.89
CA ARG A 86 18.03 3.16 -4.83
C ARG A 86 17.15 3.44 -3.61
N VAL A 87 15.90 3.79 -3.83
CA VAL A 87 14.89 4.03 -2.78
C VAL A 87 13.83 2.95 -2.90
N CYS A 88 13.45 2.31 -1.79
CA CYS A 88 12.37 1.33 -1.77
C CYS A 88 11.17 1.87 -0.99
N ILE A 89 9.98 1.73 -1.56
CA ILE A 89 8.70 2.00 -0.90
C ILE A 89 7.93 0.68 -0.80
N GLY A 90 7.48 0.39 0.42
CA GLY A 90 6.59 -0.73 0.70
C GLY A 90 5.15 -0.23 0.93
N VAL A 91 4.17 -1.02 0.52
CA VAL A 91 2.73 -0.80 0.76
C VAL A 91 2.13 -2.05 1.39
N GLU A 92 1.40 -1.87 2.49
CA GLU A 92 0.57 -2.90 3.12
C GLU A 92 -0.91 -2.60 2.88
N VAL A 93 -1.70 -3.63 2.57
CA VAL A 93 -3.12 -3.53 2.26
C VAL A 93 -3.95 -4.21 3.34
N GLN A 94 -4.40 -3.45 4.33
CA GLN A 94 -5.14 -4.02 5.46
C GLN A 94 -6.67 -3.96 5.29
N MET A 95 -7.34 -5.11 5.37
CA MET A 95 -8.80 -5.25 5.16
C MET A 95 -9.57 -5.74 6.39
N SER A 96 -8.91 -5.96 7.53
CA SER A 96 -9.53 -6.44 8.76
C SER A 96 -9.58 -5.35 9.84
N ALA A 97 -10.64 -5.37 10.66
CA ALA A 97 -10.85 -4.41 11.74
C ALA A 97 -10.14 -4.76 13.06
N ARG A 98 -9.27 -5.78 13.07
CA ARG A 98 -8.59 -6.17 14.31
C ARG A 98 -7.32 -5.32 14.50
N SER A 99 -7.24 -4.68 15.65
CA SER A 99 -6.20 -3.74 16.05
C SER A 99 -4.81 -4.38 16.25
N ASP A 100 -4.76 -5.70 16.43
CA ASP A 100 -3.53 -6.50 16.52
C ASP A 100 -2.73 -6.50 15.21
N LEU A 101 -3.41 -6.41 14.07
CA LEU A 101 -2.76 -6.49 12.76
C LEU A 101 -2.08 -5.17 12.37
N ILE A 102 -2.66 -4.00 12.69
CA ILE A 102 -1.97 -2.71 12.46
C ILE A 102 -0.63 -2.69 13.24
N PHE A 103 -0.62 -3.19 14.47
CA PHE A 103 0.62 -3.28 15.25
C PHE A 103 1.62 -4.24 14.63
N ARG A 104 1.16 -5.41 14.17
CA ARG A 104 2.02 -6.41 13.51
C ARG A 104 2.60 -5.89 12.18
N ASP A 105 1.80 -5.21 11.38
CA ASP A 105 2.20 -4.63 10.09
C ASP A 105 3.24 -3.52 10.31
N ILE A 106 3.06 -2.66 11.32
CA ILE A 106 4.07 -1.66 11.72
C ILE A 106 5.38 -2.34 12.14
N VAL A 107 5.31 -3.44 12.91
CA VAL A 107 6.50 -4.21 13.30
C VAL A 107 7.22 -4.79 12.07
N HIS A 108 6.48 -5.32 11.10
CA HIS A 108 7.08 -5.79 9.84
C HIS A 108 7.79 -4.64 9.09
N PHE A 109 7.20 -3.45 9.02
CA PHE A 109 7.86 -2.27 8.46
C PHE A 109 9.13 -1.84 9.20
N GLN A 110 9.17 -1.99 10.52
CA GLN A 110 10.34 -1.65 11.34
C GLN A 110 11.47 -2.68 11.22
N GLN A 111 11.13 -3.97 11.13
CA GLN A 111 12.11 -5.05 11.07
C GLN A 111 12.78 -5.19 9.68
N GLY A 112 12.05 -4.89 8.60
CA GLY A 112 12.60 -4.92 7.23
C GLY A 112 13.74 -3.93 6.95
N ASN A 113 13.97 -2.96 7.85
CA ASN A 113 15.05 -1.96 7.75
C ASN A 113 16.30 -2.27 8.61
N ALA A 114 16.30 -3.36 9.39
CA ALA A 114 17.40 -3.67 10.32
C ALA A 114 18.43 -4.69 9.77
N SER A 115 18.22 -5.21 8.56
CA SER A 115 19.07 -6.29 8.00
C SER A 115 19.35 -6.11 6.50
N ARG A 116 19.78 -4.92 6.07
CA ARG A 116 20.50 -4.72 4.79
C ARG A 116 21.49 -3.57 4.89
#